data_AF-A0A3N4GMS4-F1
#
_entry.id   AF-A0A3N4GMS4-F1
#
_cell.length_a   1.000
_cell.length_b   1.000
_cell.length_c   1.000
_cell.angle_alpha   90.00
_cell.angle_beta   90.00
_cell.angle_gamma   90.00
#
_symmetry.space_group_name_H-M   'P 1'
#
loop_
_entity.id
_entity.type
_entity.pdbx_description
1 polymer ?
#
loop_
_entity_poly.entity_id
_entity_poly.type
_entity_poly.pdbx_seq_one_letter_code
_entity_poly.pdbx_strand_id
1 'polypeptide(L)'
;MSTELTVLTTAMPARIDDVTSGLRALVESADRARRAGAGDLLGRRTWAIIGELLLDGADRDDENHRAVEHDRVGRLAVRLAVDKVLCVGSGRAVRALHQGTVMEGSWGDEVRQVQSVEEVVALFIDEPQWRPQPGDTVLWAAGDRAGGIAAFIEDAFHQPVTLRTVEAEKTAQAEKAAQPDDSNAGANE
;
A
#
# COMPACT_ATOMS: atom_id res chain seq x y z
N MET A 1 -22.44 3.46 -9.29
CA MET A 1 -21.86 3.42 -7.93
C MET A 1 -20.47 4.00 -8.05
N SER A 2 -20.17 5.10 -7.38
CA SER A 2 -18.79 5.63 -7.34
C SER A 2 -17.92 4.63 -6.59
N THR A 3 -16.86 4.14 -7.22
CA THR A 3 -15.87 3.27 -6.59
C THR A 3 -15.06 4.09 -5.59
N GLU A 4 -15.12 3.76 -4.31
CA GLU A 4 -14.38 4.48 -3.26
C GLU A 4 -12.88 4.19 -3.30
N LEU A 5 -12.06 5.11 -2.79
CA LEU A 5 -10.65 4.88 -2.53
C LEU A 5 -10.51 4.01 -1.28
N THR A 6 -9.74 2.92 -1.34
CA THR A 6 -9.47 2.08 -0.17
C THR A 6 -8.08 2.37 0.38
N VAL A 7 -7.96 2.70 1.66
CA VAL A 7 -6.69 2.94 2.34
C VAL A 7 -6.48 1.90 3.43
N LEU A 8 -5.46 1.06 3.26
CA LEU A 8 -4.98 0.09 4.23
C LEU A 8 -3.87 0.72 5.07
N THR A 9 -3.97 0.65 6.39
CA THR A 9 -2.99 1.20 7.32
C THR A 9 -2.28 0.09 8.09
N THR A 10 -0.99 0.27 8.34
CA THR A 10 -0.20 -0.63 9.19
C THR A 10 -0.24 -0.20 10.66
N ALA A 11 0.35 -1.02 11.54
CA ALA A 11 0.68 -0.60 12.89
C ALA A 11 1.62 0.62 12.87
N MET A 12 1.62 1.34 13.99
CA MET A 12 2.37 2.57 14.20
C MET A 12 3.22 2.46 15.47
N PRO A 13 4.55 2.66 15.40
CA PRO A 13 5.37 2.83 14.17
C PRO A 13 5.41 1.57 13.30
N ALA A 14 5.48 1.75 11.97
CA ALA A 14 5.48 0.65 11.01
C ALA A 14 6.80 -0.12 11.01
N ARG A 15 6.72 -1.46 10.94
CA ARG A 15 7.86 -2.37 10.89
C ARG A 15 8.02 -3.00 9.50
N ILE A 16 9.20 -3.55 9.21
CA ILE A 16 9.47 -4.27 7.95
C ILE A 16 8.44 -5.39 7.71
N ASP A 17 8.11 -6.17 8.74
CA ASP A 17 7.16 -7.28 8.63
C ASP A 17 5.72 -6.80 8.43
N ASP A 18 5.35 -5.67 9.05
CA ASP A 18 4.03 -5.04 8.87
C ASP A 18 3.84 -4.61 7.41
N VAL A 19 4.86 -4.00 6.82
CA VAL A 19 4.81 -3.52 5.43
C VAL A 19 4.87 -4.69 4.45
N THR A 20 5.71 -5.68 4.71
CA THR A 20 5.76 -6.92 3.89
C THR A 20 4.41 -7.61 3.86
N SER A 21 3.76 -7.74 5.00
CA SER A 21 2.39 -8.22 5.13
C SER A 21 1.38 -7.31 4.42
N GLY A 22 1.50 -6.00 4.62
CA GLY A 22 0.63 -4.99 4.05
C GLY A 22 0.65 -4.97 2.52
N LEU A 23 1.81 -5.18 1.90
CA LEU A 23 1.96 -5.25 0.44
C LEU A 23 1.20 -6.45 -0.14
N ARG A 24 1.18 -7.59 0.55
CA ARG A 24 0.40 -8.76 0.12
C ARG A 24 -1.10 -8.48 0.25
N ALA A 25 -1.52 -7.94 1.40
CA ALA A 25 -2.91 -7.56 1.65
C ALA A 25 -3.41 -6.51 0.65
N LEU A 26 -2.56 -5.55 0.26
CA LEU A 26 -2.82 -4.54 -0.76
C LEU A 26 -3.23 -5.18 -2.09
N VAL A 27 -2.38 -6.07 -2.62
CA VAL A 27 -2.63 -6.72 -3.91
C VAL A 27 -3.85 -7.62 -3.86
N GLU A 28 -4.01 -8.40 -2.79
CA GLU A 28 -5.18 -9.25 -2.60
C GLU A 28 -6.50 -8.46 -2.50
N SER A 29 -6.47 -7.32 -1.80
CA SER A 29 -7.62 -6.42 -1.69
C SER A 29 -7.96 -5.80 -3.05
N ALA A 30 -6.96 -5.34 -3.79
CA ALA A 30 -7.15 -4.83 -5.15
C ALA A 30 -7.71 -5.90 -6.10
N ASP A 31 -7.20 -7.13 -6.07
CA ASP A 31 -7.69 -8.25 -6.89
C ASP A 31 -9.13 -8.64 -6.56
N ARG A 32 -9.51 -8.59 -5.29
CA ARG A 32 -10.90 -8.80 -4.86
C ARG A 32 -11.79 -7.71 -5.42
N ALA A 33 -11.35 -6.46 -5.31
CA ALA A 33 -12.09 -5.31 -5.79
C ALA A 33 -12.27 -5.35 -7.33
N ARG A 34 -11.24 -5.78 -8.06
CA ARG A 34 -11.31 -6.06 -9.51
C ARG A 34 -12.32 -7.16 -9.83
N ARG A 35 -12.31 -8.28 -9.10
CA ARG A 35 -13.27 -9.39 -9.32
C ARG A 35 -14.72 -9.02 -9.00
N ALA A 36 -14.93 -8.17 -7.99
CA ALA A 36 -16.27 -7.73 -7.58
C ALA A 36 -16.91 -6.72 -8.55
N GLY A 37 -16.11 -6.04 -9.38
CA GLY A 37 -16.58 -5.06 -10.36
C GLY A 37 -16.34 -5.51 -11.79
N ALA A 38 -17.33 -6.14 -12.43
CA ALA A 38 -17.33 -6.45 -13.86
C ALA A 38 -17.64 -5.19 -14.71
N GLY A 39 -16.86 -4.14 -14.56
CA GLY A 39 -17.05 -2.88 -15.27
C GLY A 39 -15.93 -1.89 -14.95
N ASP A 40 -15.09 -1.67 -15.95
CA ASP A 40 -13.91 -0.78 -15.99
C ASP A 40 -12.65 -1.26 -15.24
N LEU A 41 -11.84 -2.03 -15.96
CA LEU A 41 -10.52 -2.51 -15.49
C LEU A 41 -9.46 -1.39 -15.46
N LEU A 42 -9.74 -0.20 -16.01
CA LEU A 42 -8.74 0.83 -16.27
C LEU A 42 -8.42 1.75 -15.06
N GLY A 43 -8.96 1.48 -13.87
CA GLY A 43 -8.94 2.46 -12.77
C GLY A 43 -8.69 1.93 -11.36
N ARG A 44 -8.11 0.73 -11.19
CA ARG A 44 -7.84 0.17 -9.85
C ARG A 44 -6.36 -0.12 -9.65
N ARG A 45 -5.59 0.97 -9.54
CA ARG A 45 -4.15 0.92 -9.28
C ARG A 45 -3.90 0.62 -7.80
N THR A 46 -2.78 -0.02 -7.56
CA THR A 46 -2.22 -0.30 -6.24
C THR A 46 -1.13 0.72 -5.94
N TRP A 47 -1.22 1.34 -4.77
CA TRP A 47 -0.27 2.32 -4.30
C TRP A 47 0.38 1.85 -3.01
N ALA A 48 1.70 1.95 -2.91
CA ALA A 48 2.43 1.75 -1.66
C ALA A 48 3.14 3.04 -1.28
N ILE A 49 2.71 3.66 -0.18
CA ILE A 49 3.29 4.88 0.37
C ILE A 49 4.02 4.50 1.65
N ILE A 50 5.35 4.42 1.56
CA ILE A 50 6.19 3.77 2.57
C ILE A 50 7.23 4.76 3.07
N GLY A 51 7.27 4.96 4.39
CA GLY A 51 8.26 5.78 5.07
C GLY A 51 9.45 4.97 5.59
N GLU A 52 10.14 5.54 6.57
CA GLU A 52 11.17 4.83 7.32
C GLU A 52 10.54 3.79 8.26
N LEU A 53 11.09 2.58 8.26
CA LEU A 53 10.54 1.41 8.95
C LEU A 53 11.43 0.97 10.10
N LEU A 54 10.80 0.40 11.14
CA LEU A 54 11.50 -0.22 12.24
C LEU A 54 11.88 -1.67 11.93
N LEU A 55 13.01 -2.10 12.48
CA LEU A 55 13.50 -3.47 12.43
C LEU A 55 13.40 -4.12 13.80
N ASP A 56 13.27 -5.45 13.78
CA ASP A 56 13.40 -6.31 14.96
C ASP A 56 14.84 -6.81 15.14
N GLY A 57 15.15 -7.29 16.34
CA GLY A 57 16.41 -7.99 16.61
C GLY A 57 17.57 -7.09 17.07
N ALA A 58 18.76 -7.70 17.15
CA ALA A 58 19.98 -7.08 17.68
C ALA A 58 20.56 -6.01 16.74
N ASP A 59 20.43 -6.22 15.43
CA ASP A 59 21.01 -5.35 14.40
C ASP A 59 20.04 -4.25 13.92
N ARG A 60 18.93 -4.04 14.64
CA ARG A 60 17.88 -3.08 14.25
C ARG A 60 18.35 -1.63 14.13
N ASP A 61 19.43 -1.28 14.83
CA ASP A 61 20.03 0.06 14.83
C ASP A 61 21.24 0.15 13.87
N ASP A 62 21.64 -0.96 13.22
CA ASP A 62 22.72 -0.96 12.23
C ASP A 62 22.23 -0.36 10.90
N GLU A 63 22.79 0.79 10.55
CA GLU A 63 22.34 1.57 9.40
C GLU A 63 22.50 0.82 8.06
N ASN A 64 23.46 -0.10 7.93
CA ASN A 64 23.60 -0.93 6.73
C ASN A 64 22.50 -1.98 6.66
N HIS A 65 22.22 -2.67 7.77
CA HIS A 65 21.17 -3.65 7.87
C HIS A 65 19.80 -3.01 7.57
N ARG A 66 19.54 -1.84 8.16
CA ARG A 66 18.34 -1.03 7.88
C ARG A 66 18.20 -0.73 6.40
N ALA A 67 19.26 -0.27 5.74
CA ALA A 67 19.26 0.01 4.31
C ALA A 67 18.98 -1.25 3.47
N VAL A 68 19.57 -2.40 3.82
CA VAL A 68 19.35 -3.68 3.12
C VAL A 68 17.89 -4.14 3.24
N GLU A 69 17.30 -4.07 4.44
CA GLU A 69 15.90 -4.50 4.61
C GLU A 69 14.93 -3.55 3.88
N HIS A 70 15.22 -2.25 3.84
CA HIS A 70 14.43 -1.30 3.06
C HIS A 70 14.53 -1.55 1.55
N ASP A 71 15.73 -1.81 1.01
CA ASP A 71 15.91 -2.23 -0.39
C ASP A 71 15.08 -3.48 -0.71
N ARG A 72 15.09 -4.49 0.17
CA ARG A 72 14.28 -5.71 0.01
C ARG A 72 12.78 -5.44 -0.04
N VAL A 73 12.28 -4.54 0.81
CA VAL A 73 10.87 -4.12 0.78
C VAL A 73 10.52 -3.46 -0.56
N GLY A 74 11.40 -2.61 -1.10
CA GLY A 74 11.20 -1.95 -2.39
C GLY A 74 11.12 -2.95 -3.54
N ARG A 75 12.04 -3.92 -3.56
CA ARG A 75 12.01 -5.04 -4.53
C ARG A 75 10.75 -5.87 -4.42
N LEU A 76 10.31 -6.16 -3.18
CA LEU A 76 9.08 -6.91 -2.97
C LEU A 76 7.86 -6.20 -3.55
N ALA A 77 7.75 -4.88 -3.37
CA ALA A 77 6.65 -4.10 -3.93
C ALA A 77 6.56 -4.26 -5.46
N VAL A 78 7.69 -4.19 -6.16
CA VAL A 78 7.76 -4.41 -7.62
C VAL A 78 7.38 -5.84 -8.00
N ARG A 79 7.90 -6.84 -7.27
CA ARG A 79 7.58 -8.26 -7.53
C ARG A 79 6.11 -8.60 -7.33
N LEU A 80 5.42 -7.86 -6.48
CA LEU A 80 3.98 -7.97 -6.27
C LEU A 80 3.17 -7.15 -7.28
N ALA A 81 3.82 -6.54 -8.28
CA ALA A 81 3.22 -5.70 -9.30
C ALA A 81 2.43 -4.51 -8.71
N VAL A 82 2.98 -3.86 -7.69
CA VAL A 82 2.44 -2.59 -7.19
C VAL A 82 2.63 -1.51 -8.24
N ASP A 83 1.54 -0.85 -8.64
CA ASP A 83 1.52 0.10 -9.77
C ASP A 83 2.28 1.41 -9.46
N LYS A 84 2.24 1.87 -8.20
CA LYS A 84 2.82 3.14 -7.77
C LYS A 84 3.48 3.01 -6.41
N VAL A 85 4.75 3.38 -6.29
CA VAL A 85 5.49 3.38 -5.01
C VAL A 85 5.98 4.79 -4.68
N LEU A 86 5.58 5.31 -3.52
CA LEU A 86 6.03 6.60 -3.00
C LEU A 86 6.86 6.38 -1.73
N CYS A 87 8.16 6.62 -1.82
CA CYS A 87 9.10 6.54 -0.71
C CYS A 87 9.14 7.88 0.03
N VAL A 88 8.84 7.89 1.32
CA VAL A 88 8.68 9.12 2.11
C VAL A 88 9.79 9.25 3.16
N GLY A 89 10.65 10.23 3.00
CA GLY A 89 11.77 10.50 3.90
C GLY A 89 13.09 10.72 3.16
N SER A 90 14.03 11.35 3.86
CA SER A 90 15.36 11.71 3.34
C SER A 90 16.48 10.75 3.79
N GLY A 91 16.18 9.86 4.74
CA GLY A 91 17.14 8.94 5.35
C GLY A 91 17.72 7.92 4.37
N ARG A 92 18.89 7.38 4.72
CA ARG A 92 19.58 6.39 3.89
C ARG A 92 18.76 5.11 3.72
N ALA A 93 18.03 4.69 4.75
CA ALA A 93 17.09 3.58 4.66
C ALA A 93 16.01 3.81 3.57
N VAL A 94 15.34 4.96 3.58
CA VAL A 94 14.32 5.30 2.56
C VAL A 94 14.94 5.47 1.17
N ARG A 95 16.15 6.00 1.08
CA ARG A 95 16.89 6.03 -0.19
C ARG A 95 17.15 4.62 -0.70
N ALA A 96 17.52 3.67 0.16
CA ALA A 96 17.72 2.28 -0.22
C ALA A 96 16.42 1.60 -0.67
N LEU A 97 15.29 1.89 0.00
CA LEU A 97 13.95 1.50 -0.46
C LEU A 97 13.71 1.93 -1.90
N HIS A 98 13.87 3.23 -2.19
CA HIS A 98 13.69 3.77 -3.55
C HIS A 98 14.63 3.10 -4.57
N GLN A 99 15.92 2.94 -4.23
CA GLN A 99 16.88 2.29 -5.12
C GLN A 99 16.52 0.82 -5.38
N GLY A 100 16.07 0.08 -4.36
CA GLY A 100 15.61 -1.30 -4.51
C GLY A 100 14.44 -1.41 -5.47
N THR A 101 13.45 -0.53 -5.35
CA THR A 101 12.30 -0.44 -6.27
C THR A 101 12.74 -0.14 -7.70
N VAL A 102 13.64 0.84 -7.91
CA VAL A 102 14.16 1.16 -9.25
C VAL A 102 14.93 -0.02 -9.85
N MET A 103 15.85 -0.60 -9.08
CA MET A 103 16.71 -1.70 -9.55
C MET A 103 15.94 -2.98 -9.83
N GLU A 104 14.79 -3.20 -9.19
CA GLU A 104 13.95 -4.37 -9.47
C GLU A 104 13.17 -4.24 -10.79
N GLY A 105 13.02 -3.02 -11.32
CA GLY A 105 12.39 -2.80 -12.60
C GLY A 105 11.27 -1.77 -12.62
N SER A 106 11.10 -0.96 -11.56
CA SER A 106 10.17 0.17 -11.59
C SER A 106 10.85 1.41 -12.17
N TRP A 107 10.26 2.02 -13.20
CA TRP A 107 10.87 3.15 -13.91
C TRP A 107 9.86 4.25 -14.22
N GLY A 108 10.38 5.41 -14.62
CA GLY A 108 9.57 6.52 -15.10
C GLY A 108 8.60 7.02 -14.02
N ASP A 109 7.31 6.81 -14.25
CA ASP A 109 6.23 7.32 -13.40
C ASP A 109 5.78 6.31 -12.33
N GLU A 110 6.48 5.20 -12.13
CA GLU A 110 6.05 4.13 -11.22
C GLU A 110 6.60 4.25 -9.79
N VAL A 111 7.74 4.92 -9.61
CA VAL A 111 8.36 5.12 -8.30
C VAL A 111 8.85 6.56 -8.12
N ARG A 112 8.64 7.12 -6.93
CA ARG A 112 9.15 8.45 -6.56
C ARG A 112 9.55 8.50 -5.09
N GLN A 113 10.51 9.38 -4.79
CA GLN A 113 10.89 9.71 -3.42
C GLN A 113 10.52 11.17 -3.12
N VAL A 114 9.94 11.41 -1.95
CA VAL A 114 9.66 12.74 -1.37
C VAL A 114 10.24 12.83 0.03
N GLN A 115 10.48 14.03 0.55
CA GLN A 115 11.18 14.22 1.82
C GLN A 115 10.28 14.06 3.04
N SER A 116 8.96 14.30 2.90
CA SER A 116 8.03 14.25 4.02
C SER A 116 6.58 14.01 3.58
N VAL A 117 5.69 13.80 4.56
CA VAL A 117 4.24 13.65 4.34
C VAL A 117 3.62 14.94 3.80
N GLU A 118 4.13 16.10 4.19
CA GLU A 118 3.71 17.39 3.62
C GLU A 118 4.02 17.47 2.13
N GLU A 119 5.17 16.95 1.69
CA GLU A 119 5.50 16.86 0.27
C GLU A 119 4.63 15.83 -0.47
N VAL A 120 4.16 14.76 0.19
CA VAL A 120 3.15 13.86 -0.41
C VAL A 120 1.87 14.64 -0.71
N VAL A 121 1.41 15.46 0.24
CA VAL A 121 0.20 16.28 0.06
C VAL A 121 0.38 17.27 -1.08
N ALA A 122 1.51 17.99 -1.13
CA ALA A 122 1.82 18.90 -2.22
C ALA A 122 1.87 18.17 -3.58
N LEU A 123 2.53 17.01 -3.63
CA LEU A 123 2.60 16.17 -4.83
C LEU A 123 1.20 15.76 -5.30
N PHE A 124 0.32 15.35 -4.40
CA PHE A 124 -1.05 15.01 -4.75
C PHE A 124 -1.79 16.21 -5.34
N ILE A 125 -1.62 17.41 -4.80
CA ILE A 125 -2.27 18.64 -5.32
C ILE A 125 -1.73 18.98 -6.71
N ASP A 126 -0.41 19.02 -6.85
CA ASP A 126 0.28 19.60 -8.00
C ASP A 126 0.40 18.62 -9.19
N GLU A 127 0.46 17.32 -8.93
CA GLU A 127 0.67 16.27 -9.93
C GLU A 127 -0.48 15.24 -9.89
N PRO A 128 -1.58 15.46 -10.65
CA PRO A 128 -2.75 14.56 -10.65
C PRO A 128 -2.43 13.10 -11.00
N GLN A 129 -1.38 12.82 -11.78
CA GLN A 129 -0.92 11.47 -12.09
C GLN A 129 -0.32 10.74 -10.87
N TRP A 130 0.21 11.50 -9.90
CA TRP A 130 0.71 11.02 -8.62
C TRP A 130 -0.35 11.04 -7.51
N ARG A 131 -1.63 11.29 -7.86
CA ARG A 131 -2.76 11.27 -6.92
C ARG A 131 -3.55 9.95 -7.04
N PRO A 132 -3.79 9.24 -5.91
CA PRO A 132 -4.74 8.13 -5.88
C PRO A 132 -6.13 8.57 -6.34
N GLN A 133 -6.80 7.73 -7.11
CA GLN A 133 -8.11 8.01 -7.68
C GLN A 133 -9.17 7.07 -7.10
N PRO A 134 -10.47 7.41 -7.24
CA PRO A 134 -11.54 6.55 -6.76
C PRO A 134 -11.44 5.15 -7.40
N GLY A 135 -11.44 4.09 -6.58
CA GLY A 135 -11.24 2.71 -7.01
C GLY A 135 -9.82 2.17 -6.84
N ASP A 136 -8.83 3.04 -6.64
CA ASP A 136 -7.47 2.65 -6.26
C ASP A 136 -7.46 2.04 -4.85
N THR A 137 -6.43 1.24 -4.56
CA THR A 137 -6.14 0.71 -3.22
C THR A 137 -4.76 1.19 -2.81
N VAL A 138 -4.64 1.71 -1.59
CA VAL A 138 -3.43 2.34 -1.07
C VAL A 138 -3.01 1.63 0.20
N LEU A 139 -1.74 1.24 0.29
CA LEU A 139 -1.08 0.91 1.55
C LEU A 139 -0.39 2.16 2.08
N TRP A 140 -0.76 2.60 3.27
CA TRP A 140 -0.12 3.70 3.98
C TRP A 140 0.73 3.18 5.13
N ALA A 141 2.05 3.36 5.01
CA ALA A 141 3.06 3.01 6.00
C ALA A 141 4.09 4.15 6.17
N ALA A 142 3.65 5.40 6.09
CA ALA A 142 4.50 6.59 6.08
C ALA A 142 4.17 7.57 7.24
N GLY A 143 4.01 7.07 8.46
CA GLY A 143 3.79 7.91 9.66
C GLY A 143 2.31 8.00 10.11
N ASP A 144 2.05 8.78 11.17
CA ASP A 144 0.78 8.74 11.93
C ASP A 144 -0.45 9.30 11.19
N ARG A 145 -0.21 10.01 10.08
CA ARG A 145 -1.25 10.79 9.42
C ARG A 145 -2.14 9.98 8.49
N ALA A 146 -2.31 8.67 8.70
CA ALA A 146 -3.20 7.88 7.85
C ALA A 146 -4.67 8.35 7.90
N GLY A 147 -5.16 8.71 9.09
CA GLY A 147 -6.48 9.34 9.24
C GLY A 147 -6.50 10.77 8.67
N GLY A 148 -5.40 11.51 8.84
CA GLY A 148 -5.25 12.87 8.31
C GLY A 148 -5.19 12.93 6.77
N ILE A 149 -4.55 11.96 6.12
CA ILE A 149 -4.47 11.88 4.66
C ILE A 149 -5.80 11.41 4.06
N ALA A 150 -6.51 10.49 4.71
CA ALA A 150 -7.86 10.10 4.30
C ALA A 150 -8.81 11.30 4.36
N ALA A 151 -8.84 12.01 5.48
CA ALA A 151 -9.64 13.23 5.62
C ALA A 151 -9.24 14.32 4.61
N PHE A 152 -7.93 14.49 4.35
CA PHE A 152 -7.45 15.41 3.33
C PHE A 152 -7.94 15.03 1.94
N ILE A 153 -7.90 13.75 1.56
CA ILE A 153 -8.38 13.29 0.25
C ILE A 153 -9.89 13.50 0.12
N GLU A 154 -10.65 13.20 1.17
CA GLU A 154 -12.10 13.46 1.20
C GLU A 154 -12.42 14.94 1.01
N ASP A 155 -11.76 15.82 1.76
CA ASP A 155 -12.01 17.26 1.74
C ASP A 155 -11.50 17.92 0.45
N ALA A 156 -10.23 17.71 0.12
CA ALA A 156 -9.57 18.38 -1.00
C ALA A 156 -10.03 17.85 -2.37
N PHE A 157 -10.41 16.57 -2.46
CA PHE A 157 -10.73 15.93 -3.73
C PHE A 157 -12.17 15.43 -3.83
N HIS A 158 -12.97 15.53 -2.76
CA HIS A 158 -14.38 15.12 -2.73
C HIS A 158 -14.54 13.63 -3.09
N GLN A 159 -13.56 12.82 -2.67
CA GLN A 159 -13.50 11.39 -2.95
C GLN A 159 -13.81 10.61 -1.67
N PRO A 160 -14.80 9.71 -1.65
CA PRO A 160 -15.06 8.89 -0.48
C PRO A 160 -13.88 7.94 -0.22
N VAL A 161 -13.44 7.87 1.05
CA VAL A 161 -12.32 7.03 1.49
C VAL A 161 -12.79 5.98 2.50
N THR A 162 -12.53 4.71 2.19
CA THR A 162 -12.66 3.63 3.17
C THR A 162 -11.30 3.36 3.81
N LEU A 163 -11.16 3.69 5.11
CA LEU A 163 -9.98 3.40 5.91
C LEU A 163 -10.11 2.02 6.59
N ARG A 164 -9.08 1.16 6.46
CA ARG A 164 -9.02 -0.16 7.11
C ARG A 164 -7.61 -0.43 7.63
N THR A 165 -7.48 -1.21 8.69
CA THR A 165 -6.17 -1.72 9.10
C THR A 165 -5.85 -3.00 8.32
N VAL A 166 -4.56 -3.24 8.05
CA VAL A 166 -4.09 -4.48 7.40
C VAL A 166 -4.53 -5.72 8.20
N GLU A 167 -4.48 -5.66 9.53
CA GLU A 167 -4.88 -6.77 10.40
C GLU A 167 -6.39 -7.07 10.34
N ALA A 168 -7.23 -6.03 10.26
CA ALA A 168 -8.68 -6.23 10.08
C ALA A 168 -8.99 -6.81 8.70
N GLU A 169 -8.29 -6.35 7.66
CA GLU A 169 -8.45 -6.87 6.30
C GLU A 169 -8.05 -8.35 6.22
N LYS A 170 -6.94 -8.76 6.86
CA LYS A 170 -6.53 -10.17 6.98
C LYS A 170 -7.53 -11.02 7.77
N THR A 171 -8.04 -10.51 8.89
CA THR A 171 -9.01 -11.24 9.72
C THR A 171 -10.28 -11.54 8.94
N ALA A 172 -10.83 -10.52 8.26
CA ALA A 172 -11.99 -10.66 7.40
C ALA A 172 -11.76 -11.66 6.24
N GLN A 173 -10.53 -11.76 5.75
CA GLN A 173 -10.15 -12.75 4.73
C GLN A 173 -10.11 -14.16 5.29
N ALA A 174 -9.50 -14.36 6.46
CA ALA A 174 -9.38 -15.67 7.11
C ALA A 174 -10.76 -16.24 7.44
N GLU A 175 -11.67 -15.41 7.97
CA GLU A 175 -13.05 -15.81 8.27
C GLU A 175 -13.81 -16.23 7.00
N LYS A 176 -13.65 -15.47 5.90
CA LYS A 176 -14.31 -15.78 4.63
C LYS A 176 -13.77 -17.06 3.98
N ALA A 177 -12.47 -17.34 4.11
CA ALA A 177 -11.86 -18.56 3.61
C ALA A 177 -12.25 -19.81 4.44
N ALA A 178 -12.64 -19.62 5.70
CA ALA A 178 -13.11 -20.69 6.58
C ALA A 178 -14.60 -21.05 6.38
N GLN A 179 -15.37 -20.23 5.63
CA GLN A 179 -16.76 -20.53 5.32
C GLN A 179 -16.82 -21.66 4.27
N PRO A 180 -17.46 -22.81 4.56
CA PRO A 180 -17.56 -23.90 3.60
C PRO A 180 -18.43 -23.49 2.40
N ASP A 181 -18.00 -23.94 1.22
CA ASP A 181 -18.67 -23.67 -0.06
C ASP A 181 -19.97 -24.52 -0.14
N ASP A 182 -21.10 -23.95 0.27
CA ASP A 182 -22.41 -24.62 0.27
C ASP A 182 -22.92 -24.98 -1.14
N SER A 183 -22.20 -24.62 -2.20
CA SER A 183 -22.58 -24.94 -3.59
C SER A 183 -22.34 -26.39 -4.03
N ASN A 184 -21.79 -27.27 -3.21
CA ASN A 184 -21.49 -28.66 -3.61
C ASN A 184 -22.37 -29.74 -2.93
N ALA A 185 -23.49 -29.36 -2.31
CA ALA A 185 -24.39 -30.31 -1.63
C ALA A 185 -25.47 -30.96 -2.53
N GLY A 186 -25.43 -30.75 -3.85
CA GLY A 186 -26.55 -31.12 -4.74
C GLY A 186 -26.13 -31.80 -6.05
N ALA A 187 -25.31 -32.85 -5.99
CA ALA A 187 -25.08 -33.72 -7.14
C ALA A 187 -24.72 -35.13 -6.68
N ASN A 188 -25.73 -35.92 -6.31
CA ASN A 188 -25.76 -37.39 -6.35
C ASN A 188 -27.19 -37.86 -5.99
N GLU A 189 -28.06 -37.91 -7.00
CA GLU A 189 -29.23 -38.81 -7.03
C GLU A 189 -29.07 -39.78 -8.19
#